data_AF-A0A367ECV3-F1
#
_entry.id   AF-A0A367ECV3-F1
#
_cell.length_a   1.000
_cell.length_b   1.000
_cell.length_c   1.000
_cell.angle_alpha   90.00
_cell.angle_beta   90.00
_cell.angle_gamma   90.00
#
_symmetry.space_group_name_H-M   'P 1'
#
loop_
_entity.id
_entity.type
_entity.pdbx_description
1 polymer ?
#
loop_
_entity_poly.entity_id
_entity_poly.type
_entity_poly.pdbx_seq_one_letter_code
_entity_poly.pdbx_strand_id
1 'polypeptide(L)'
;MRATASLREHYVHTIAAWARTLEERWKEFTELAGAETARVWRLYLAGGGLAFAERRMGVDQILAVRPLDEGEAGLGPVPHGGHDGEWP
;
A
#
# COMPACT_ATOMS: atom_id res chain seq x y z
N MET A 1 -7.43 11.43 -15.91
CA MET A 1 -6.60 10.65 -14.97
C MET A 1 -5.17 11.15 -15.13
N ARG A 2 -4.56 11.76 -14.10
CA ARG A 2 -3.33 12.57 -14.27
C ARG A 2 -2.04 11.96 -13.70
N ALA A 3 -2.09 10.91 -12.89
CA ALA A 3 -0.92 10.10 -12.51
C ALA A 3 -1.35 8.79 -11.83
N THR A 4 -0.56 7.73 -11.99
CA THR A 4 -0.67 6.49 -11.24
C THR A 4 0.71 6.12 -10.71
N ALA A 5 0.88 6.11 -9.39
CA ALA A 5 2.09 5.65 -8.74
C ALA A 5 1.87 4.23 -8.21
N SER A 6 2.69 3.29 -8.67
CA SER A 6 2.66 1.90 -8.20
C SER A 6 3.39 1.80 -6.85
N LEU A 7 2.64 1.66 -5.76
CA LEU A 7 3.18 1.45 -4.41
C LEU A 7 3.57 0.00 -4.13
N ARG A 8 3.53 -0.87 -5.15
CA ARG A 8 3.75 -2.31 -5.05
C ARG A 8 5.04 -2.68 -4.30
N GLU A 9 6.14 -2.02 -4.62
CA GLU A 9 7.46 -2.32 -4.04
C GLU A 9 7.52 -1.95 -2.54
N HIS A 10 6.88 -0.85 -2.16
CA HIS A 10 6.73 -0.47 -0.76
C HIS A 10 5.77 -1.41 0.00
N TYR A 11 4.73 -1.90 -0.66
CA TYR A 11 3.75 -2.80 -0.05
C TYR A 11 4.31 -4.19 0.30
N VAL A 12 5.29 -4.69 -0.46
CA VAL A 12 6.02 -5.93 -0.11
C VAL A 12 6.71 -5.77 1.24
N HIS A 13 7.37 -4.63 1.49
CA HIS A 13 8.01 -4.35 2.77
C HIS A 13 7.00 -4.21 3.92
N THR A 14 5.86 -3.57 3.66
CA THR A 14 4.78 -3.43 4.64
C THR A 14 4.22 -4.78 5.07
N ILE A 15 3.89 -5.66 4.12
CA ILE A 15 3.35 -6.98 4.42
C ILE A 15 4.36 -7.84 5.16
N ALA A 16 5.65 -7.77 4.78
CA ALA A 16 6.70 -8.47 5.49
C ALA A 16 6.83 -7.99 6.96
N ALA A 17 6.74 -6.68 7.19
CA ALA A 17 6.76 -6.13 8.55
C ALA A 17 5.54 -6.60 9.36
N TRP A 18 4.33 -6.56 8.78
CA TRP A 18 3.11 -7.02 9.45
C TRP A 18 3.13 -8.51 9.74
N ALA A 19 3.60 -9.34 8.80
CA ALA A 19 3.75 -10.77 9.01
C ALA A 19 4.70 -11.05 10.17
N ARG A 20 5.88 -10.40 10.21
CA ARG A 20 6.83 -10.54 11.32
C ARG A 20 6.20 -10.15 12.66
N THR A 21 5.54 -9.00 12.73
CA THR A 21 4.90 -8.54 13.98
C THR A 21 3.78 -9.47 14.45
N LEU A 22 2.98 -10.02 13.51
CA LEU A 22 1.94 -11.00 13.84
C LEU A 22 2.55 -12.26 14.48
N GLU A 23 3.66 -12.75 13.96
CA GLU A 23 4.34 -13.94 14.50
C GLU A 23 4.98 -13.66 15.87
N GLU A 24 5.67 -12.53 16.02
CA GLU A 24 6.27 -12.10 17.29
C GLU A 24 5.24 -11.93 18.40
N ARG A 25 4.04 -11.47 18.06
CA ARG A 25 2.94 -11.21 19.02
C ARG A 25 1.80 -12.21 18.91
N TRP A 26 2.07 -13.41 18.41
CA TRP A 26 1.04 -14.40 18.09
C TRP A 26 0.08 -14.69 19.25
N LYS A 27 0.63 -14.86 20.46
CA LYS A 27 -0.18 -15.15 21.66
C LYS A 27 -1.17 -14.01 21.95
N GLU A 28 -0.66 -12.78 22.04
CA GLU A 28 -1.48 -11.60 22.34
C GLU A 28 -2.51 -11.34 21.25
N PHE A 29 -2.13 -11.50 19.98
CA PHE A 29 -3.06 -11.37 18.87
C PHE A 29 -4.14 -12.45 18.89
N THR A 30 -3.78 -13.69 19.24
CA THR A 30 -4.73 -14.81 19.35
C THR A 30 -5.70 -14.61 20.51
N GLU A 31 -5.23 -14.07 21.64
CA GLU A 31 -6.06 -13.72 22.79
C GLU A 31 -7.05 -12.60 22.43
N LEU A 32 -6.62 -11.62 21.63
CA LEU A 32 -7.46 -10.50 21.19
C LEU A 32 -8.49 -10.88 20.12
N ALA A 33 -8.05 -11.60 19.09
CA ALA A 33 -8.83 -11.84 17.86
C ALA A 33 -9.53 -13.20 17.84
N GLY A 34 -9.13 -14.13 18.71
CA GLY A 34 -9.53 -15.53 18.67
C GLY A 34 -8.68 -16.37 17.71
N ALA A 35 -8.52 -17.65 18.01
CA ALA A 35 -7.62 -18.55 17.28
C ALA A 35 -8.01 -18.77 15.82
N GLU A 36 -9.31 -18.75 15.50
CA GLU A 36 -9.78 -18.86 14.12
C GLU A 36 -9.36 -17.66 13.29
N THR A 37 -9.70 -16.45 13.75
CA THR A 37 -9.30 -15.18 13.12
C THR A 37 -7.79 -15.08 12.98
N ALA A 38 -7.03 -15.45 14.04
CA ALA A 38 -5.58 -15.42 14.00
C ALA A 38 -4.99 -16.28 12.88
N ARG A 39 -5.53 -17.49 12.66
CA ARG A 39 -5.11 -18.37 11.57
C ARG A 39 -5.47 -17.81 10.20
N VAL A 40 -6.64 -17.20 10.05
CA VAL A 40 -7.04 -16.55 8.78
C VAL A 40 -6.10 -15.39 8.46
N TRP A 41 -5.76 -14.54 9.43
CA TRP A 41 -4.81 -13.44 9.24
C TRP A 41 -3.42 -13.91 8.84
N ARG A 42 -2.94 -15.00 9.44
CA ARG A 42 -1.66 -15.62 9.08
C ARG A 42 -1.66 -16.11 7.63
N LEU A 43 -2.73 -16.80 7.21
CA LEU A 43 -2.89 -17.26 5.83
C LEU A 43 -2.99 -16.09 4.85
N TYR A 44 -3.74 -15.04 5.20
CA TYR A 44 -3.87 -13.84 4.39
C TYR A 44 -2.53 -13.14 4.17
N LEU A 45 -1.72 -12.93 5.22
CA LEU A 45 -0.42 -12.27 5.08
C LEU A 45 0.62 -13.15 4.35
N ALA A 46 0.60 -14.47 4.57
CA ALA A 46 1.46 -15.40 3.84
C ALA A 46 1.11 -15.44 2.34
N GLY A 47 -0.17 -15.58 2.00
CA GLY A 47 -0.65 -15.59 0.62
C GLY A 47 -0.52 -14.23 -0.07
N GLY A 48 -0.83 -13.16 0.64
CA GLY A 48 -0.67 -11.78 0.18
C GLY A 48 0.78 -11.44 -0.13
N GLY A 49 1.71 -11.75 0.78
CA GLY A 49 3.13 -11.50 0.57
C GLY A 49 3.68 -12.17 -0.70
N LEU A 50 3.31 -13.43 -0.94
CA LEU A 50 3.71 -14.17 -2.13
C LEU A 50 3.13 -13.56 -3.41
N ALA A 51 1.82 -13.25 -3.42
CA ALA A 51 1.17 -12.68 -4.59
C ALA A 51 1.62 -11.24 -4.92
N PHE A 52 2.04 -10.46 -3.93
CA PHE A 52 2.71 -9.17 -4.15
C PHE A 52 4.14 -9.35 -4.69
N ALA A 53 4.92 -10.28 -4.13
CA ALA A 53 6.27 -10.58 -4.61
C ALA A 53 6.27 -11.07 -6.07
N GLU A 54 5.27 -11.86 -6.45
CA GLU A 54 5.09 -12.40 -7.81
C GLU A 54 4.35 -11.44 -8.75
N ARG A 55 4.14 -10.18 -8.35
CA ARG A 55 3.46 -9.13 -9.14
C ARG A 55 2.04 -9.51 -9.62
N ARG A 56 1.37 -10.45 -8.95
CA ARG A 56 -0.02 -10.84 -9.24
C ARG A 56 -1.05 -9.95 -8.54
N MET A 57 -0.60 -9.10 -7.62
CA MET A 57 -1.38 -8.03 -7.00
C MET A 57 -0.56 -6.73 -6.92
N GLY A 58 -1.23 -5.59 -7.03
CA GLY A 58 -0.65 -4.26 -6.99
C GLY A 58 -1.56 -3.28 -6.26
N VAL A 59 -0.97 -2.19 -5.75
CA VAL A 59 -1.71 -1.07 -5.15
C VAL A 59 -1.38 0.17 -5.96
N ASP A 60 -2.40 0.74 -6.59
CA ASP A 60 -2.31 1.92 -7.41
C ASP A 60 -2.94 3.11 -6.68
N GLN A 61 -2.16 4.17 -6.48
CA GLN A 61 -2.72 5.43 -6.02
C GLN A 61 -3.27 6.20 -7.23
N ILE A 62 -4.60 6.33 -7.29
CA ILE A 62 -5.28 7.08 -8.35
C ILE A 62 -5.65 8.46 -7.84
N LEU A 63 -5.09 9.49 -8.45
CA LEU A 63 -5.53 10.87 -8.24
C LEU A 63 -6.52 11.27 -9.33
N ALA A 64 -7.75 11.56 -8.92
CA ALA A 64 -8.80 12.07 -9.79
C ALA A 64 -9.25 13.46 -9.32
N VAL A 65 -9.44 14.36 -10.27
CA VAL A 65 -9.98 15.71 -10.05
C VAL A 65 -11.34 15.82 -10.73
N ARG A 66 -12.29 16.51 -10.07
CA ARG A 66 -13.57 16.85 -10.68
C ARG A 66 -13.33 17.88 -11.78
N PRO A 67 -13.82 17.68 -13.02
CA PRO A 67 -13.80 18.73 -14.03
C PRO A 67 -14.66 19.89 -13.56
N LEU A 68 -14.11 21.11 -13.54
CA LEU A 68 -14.91 22.34 -13.47
C LEU A 68 -15.35 22.71 -14.89
N ASP A 69 -16.43 23.47 -15.04
CA ASP A 69 -17.04 23.80 -16.35
C ASP A 69 -16.08 24.51 -17.33
N GLU A 70 -14.97 25.07 -16.82
CA GLU A 70 -13.90 25.71 -17.61
C GLU A 70 -12.63 24.85 -17.76
N GLY A 71 -12.65 23.58 -17.33
CA GLY A 71 -11.53 22.63 -17.57
C GLY A 71 -10.30 22.82 -16.68
N GLU A 72 -10.29 23.78 -15.75
CA GLU A 72 -9.19 23.94 -14.79
C GLU A 72 -9.55 23.33 -13.43
N ALA A 73 -8.98 22.17 -13.11
CA ALA A 73 -8.91 21.73 -11.72
C ALA A 73 -7.79 22.53 -11.04
N GLY A 74 -8.14 23.36 -10.04
CA GLY A 74 -7.24 24.31 -9.34
C GLY A 74 -6.12 23.68 -8.49
N LEU A 75 -5.55 22.57 -8.92
CA LEU A 75 -4.33 21.99 -8.37
C LEU A 75 -3.26 22.05 -9.47
N GLY A 76 -2.17 22.78 -9.20
CA GLY A 76 -1.03 22.88 -10.10
C GLY A 76 -0.45 21.52 -10.51
N PRO A 77 0.39 21.46 -11.55
CA PRO A 77 0.92 20.21 -12.08
C PRO A 77 1.59 19.39 -10.97
N VAL A 78 1.15 18.14 -10.81
CA VAL A 78 1.77 17.17 -9.89
C VAL A 78 3.21 16.93 -10.36
N PRO A 79 4.25 17.25 -9.57
CA PRO A 79 5.63 17.04 -9.99
C PRO A 79 5.90 15.56 -10.23
N HIS A 80 6.47 15.23 -11.39
CA HIS A 80 7.00 13.90 -11.68
C HIS A 80 8.46 13.96 -11.23
N GLY A 81 8.81 13.24 -10.16
CA GLY A 81 10.10 13.38 -9.50
C GLY A 81 11.32 13.30 -10.43
N GLY A 82 12.14 14.35 -10.38
CA GLY A 82 13.55 14.37 -10.77
C GLY A 82 14.35 14.82 -9.56
N HIS A 83 15.39 14.07 -9.22
CA HIS A 83 16.25 14.28 -8.07
C HIS A 83 17.35 15.28 -8.42
N ASP A 84 17.13 16.55 -8.11
CA ASP A 84 18.15 17.57 -8.24
C ASP A 84 17.84 18.68 -7.24
N GLY A 85 18.60 18.63 -6.14
CA GLY A 85 18.41 19.48 -4.98
C GLY A 85 18.65 20.94 -5.31
N GLU A 86 17.58 21.71 -5.33
CA GLU A 86 17.55 23.06 -4.78
C GLU A 86 16.09 23.44 -4.52
N TRP A 87 15.74 23.56 -3.23
CA TRP A 87 14.53 24.24 -2.78
C TRP A 87 15.00 25.36 -1.82
N PRO A 88 14.48 26.60 -1.94
CA PRO A 88 14.84 27.70 -1.04
C PRO A 88 14.32 27.52 0.41
#